data_AF-C9J9Z5-F1
#
_entry.id   AF-C9J9Z5-F1
#
_cell.length_a   1.000
_cell.length_b   1.000
_cell.length_c   1.000
_cell.angle_alpha   90.00
_cell.angle_beta   90.00
_cell.angle_gamma   90.00
#
_symmetry.space_group_name_H-M   'P 1'
#
loop_
_entity.id
_entity.type
_entity.pdbx_description
1 polymer ?
#
loop_
_entity_poly.entity_id
_entity_poly.type
_entity_poly.pdbx_seq_one_letter_code
_entity_poly.pdbx_strand_id
1 'polypeptide(L)'
;MTNDSEGKMGFKHPKIMGNFRGHALPGTFFFIIGLWWCTKSILKYICKKQKRTCYLGSKTLFYRLEILEGITIVGMALTGMAGEQFIPGGPHLMLYDYKQGHWNQLLGWHHFTMYFFFGLLGVADILCFTISSLPVSLTKLMLSNALFVEAFIFYNHTHGREMLDIFVHQLLVLVVFLTGLVAFLEFLVRN
;
A
#
# COMPACT_ATOMS: atom_id res chain seq x y z
N MET A 1 -25.64 -55.28 -7.60
CA MET A 1 -24.37 -55.73 -8.22
C MET A 1 -24.04 -54.70 -9.28
N THR A 2 -22.86 -54.07 -9.14
CA THR A 2 -22.04 -53.39 -10.17
C THR A 2 -22.68 -52.21 -10.94
N ASN A 3 -22.29 -50.96 -10.64
CA ASN A 3 -21.05 -50.24 -11.04
C ASN A 3 -21.31 -49.45 -12.35
N ASP A 4 -20.77 -48.27 -12.63
CA ASP A 4 -19.98 -47.29 -11.88
C ASP A 4 -19.83 -46.06 -12.80
N SER A 5 -19.63 -44.89 -12.20
CA SER A 5 -18.85 -43.76 -12.72
C SER A 5 -19.09 -43.22 -14.15
N GLU A 6 -19.76 -42.06 -14.23
CA GLU A 6 -19.34 -41.01 -15.16
C GLU A 6 -18.49 -39.98 -14.41
N GLY A 7 -17.19 -39.99 -14.73
CA GLY A 7 -16.16 -39.20 -14.08
C GLY A 7 -16.34 -37.70 -14.33
N LYS A 8 -16.60 -36.96 -13.25
CA LYS A 8 -16.25 -35.54 -13.18
C LYS A 8 -14.72 -35.42 -13.01
N MET A 9 -13.97 -35.61 -14.10
CA MET A 9 -12.61 -35.05 -14.19
C MET A 9 -12.72 -33.55 -14.50
N GLY A 10 -13.26 -32.79 -13.54
CA GLY A 10 -12.91 -31.39 -13.45
C GLY A 10 -11.46 -31.34 -13.02
N PHE A 11 -10.56 -30.87 -13.89
CA PHE A 11 -9.24 -30.43 -13.50
C PHE A 11 -9.42 -29.43 -12.34
N LYS A 12 -9.31 -29.92 -11.10
CA LYS A 12 -9.19 -29.04 -9.94
C LYS A 12 -7.82 -28.40 -10.11
N HIS A 13 -7.80 -27.21 -10.70
CA HIS A 13 -6.65 -26.34 -10.58
C HIS A 13 -6.27 -26.33 -9.09
N PRO A 14 -5.03 -26.72 -8.74
CA PRO A 14 -4.62 -26.76 -7.34
C PRO A 14 -4.78 -25.34 -6.80
N LYS A 15 -5.66 -25.19 -5.82
CA LYS A 15 -5.86 -23.90 -5.15
C LYS A 15 -4.57 -23.60 -4.39
N ILE A 16 -3.97 -22.46 -4.65
CA ILE A 16 -2.72 -22.07 -3.99
C ILE A 16 -3.10 -21.36 -2.68
N MET A 17 -2.75 -21.97 -1.55
CA MET A 17 -2.78 -21.31 -0.25
C MET A 17 -1.68 -20.27 -0.19
N GLY A 18 -2.00 -19.04 0.20
CA GLY A 18 -0.96 -18.05 0.43
C GLY A 18 -0.12 -18.40 1.67
N ASN A 19 1.19 -18.20 1.58
CA ASN A 19 2.13 -18.53 2.64
C ASN A 19 1.96 -17.55 3.82
N PHE A 20 1.97 -18.06 5.06
CA PHE A 20 1.94 -17.24 6.28
C PHE A 20 2.96 -16.11 6.25
N ARG A 21 4.21 -16.37 5.81
CA ARG A 21 5.24 -15.32 5.71
C ARG A 21 4.85 -14.20 4.74
N GLY A 22 4.20 -14.56 3.63
CA GLY A 22 3.74 -13.62 2.61
C GLY A 22 2.54 -12.79 3.04
N HIS A 23 1.80 -13.20 4.07
CA HIS A 23 0.65 -12.45 4.62
C HIS A 23 0.96 -11.73 5.93
N ALA A 24 1.66 -12.40 6.85
CA ALA A 24 1.98 -11.86 8.17
C ALA A 24 2.88 -10.63 8.07
N LEU A 25 3.85 -10.64 7.15
CA LEU A 25 4.79 -9.53 6.97
C LEU A 25 4.08 -8.25 6.47
N PRO A 26 3.35 -8.25 5.34
CA PRO A 26 2.62 -7.06 4.91
C PRO A 26 1.48 -6.69 5.87
N GLY A 27 0.77 -7.67 6.43
CA GLY A 27 -0.29 -7.42 7.42
C GLY A 27 0.22 -6.70 8.67
N THR A 28 1.36 -7.12 9.21
CA THR A 28 2.00 -6.46 10.37
C THR A 28 2.44 -5.03 10.02
N PHE A 29 2.97 -4.84 8.82
CA PHE A 29 3.38 -3.52 8.34
C PHE A 29 2.19 -2.54 8.27
N PHE A 30 1.08 -2.95 7.64
CA PHE A 30 -0.14 -2.15 7.61
C PHE A 30 -0.67 -1.84 9.01
N PHE A 31 -0.61 -2.80 9.93
CA PHE A 31 -1.07 -2.60 11.29
C PHE A 31 -0.22 -1.56 12.04
N ILE A 32 1.11 -1.64 11.95
CA ILE A 32 2.03 -0.70 12.59
C ILE A 32 1.83 0.71 12.04
N ILE A 33 1.75 0.86 10.71
CA ILE A 33 1.52 2.16 10.07
C ILE A 33 0.15 2.73 10.44
N GLY A 34 -0.90 1.89 10.44
CA GLY A 34 -2.23 2.30 10.88
C GLY A 34 -2.23 2.81 12.32
N LEU A 35 -1.51 2.13 13.22
CA LEU A 35 -1.37 2.56 14.61
C LEU A 35 -0.59 3.88 14.74
N TRP A 36 0.48 4.04 13.95
CA TRP A 36 1.26 5.27 13.86
C TRP A 36 0.38 6.45 13.43
N TRP A 37 -0.35 6.32 12.32
CA TRP A 37 -1.24 7.36 11.81
C TRP A 37 -2.40 7.69 12.75
N CYS A 38 -2.99 6.68 13.39
CA CYS A 38 -4.01 6.87 14.42
C CYS A 38 -3.46 7.71 15.59
N THR A 39 -2.29 7.33 16.12
CA THR A 39 -1.65 8.03 17.24
C THR A 39 -1.30 9.47 16.88
N LYS A 40 -0.69 9.69 15.70
CA LYS A 40 -0.37 11.02 15.16
C LYS A 40 -1.63 11.90 15.05
N SER A 41 -2.72 11.34 14.52
CA SER A 41 -3.99 12.06 14.34
C SER A 41 -4.64 12.46 15.67
N ILE A 42 -4.67 11.55 16.64
CA ILE A 42 -5.19 11.81 17.99
C ILE A 42 -4.35 12.88 18.69
N LEU A 43 -3.02 12.78 18.63
CA LEU A 43 -2.13 13.76 19.24
C LEU A 43 -2.31 15.14 18.61
N LYS A 44 -2.37 15.23 17.28
CA LYS A 44 -2.63 16.47 16.54
C LYS A 44 -3.97 17.10 16.94
N TYR A 45 -5.01 16.29 17.13
CA TYR A 45 -6.32 16.74 17.60
C TYR A 45 -6.27 17.29 19.04
N ILE A 46 -5.65 16.57 19.97
CA ILE A 46 -5.50 16.98 21.37
C ILE A 46 -4.68 18.29 21.47
N CYS A 47 -3.53 18.36 20.79
CA CYS A 47 -2.68 19.56 20.77
C CYS A 47 -3.42 20.78 20.22
N LYS A 48 -4.28 20.61 19.20
CA LYS A 48 -5.11 21.69 18.66
C LYS A 48 -6.15 22.19 19.67
N LYS A 49 -6.73 21.29 20.47
CA LYS A 49 -7.73 21.62 21.49
C LYS A 49 -7.11 22.28 22.73
N GLN A 50 -5.90 21.86 23.11
CA GLN A 50 -5.20 22.33 24.32
C GLN A 50 -4.18 23.45 24.01
N LYS A 51 -4.69 24.59 23.50
CA LYS A 51 -3.90 25.73 22.98
C LYS A 51 -2.82 26.31 23.91
N ARG A 52 -2.87 26.08 25.24
CA ARG A 52 -1.97 26.74 26.21
C ARG A 52 -0.67 25.98 26.55
N THR A 53 -0.60 24.67 26.35
CA THR A 53 0.54 23.85 26.85
C THR A 53 1.44 23.31 25.73
N CYS A 54 0.95 23.18 24.49
CA CYS A 54 1.65 22.46 23.43
C CYS A 54 2.10 23.34 22.24
N TYR A 55 1.80 24.64 22.24
CA TYR A 55 1.63 25.40 20.99
C TYR A 55 2.87 25.60 20.11
N LEU A 56 4.04 25.90 20.69
CA LEU A 56 5.23 26.28 19.90
C LEU A 56 6.16 25.10 19.62
N GLY A 57 6.43 24.28 20.64
CA GLY A 57 7.25 23.06 20.50
C GLY A 57 6.58 22.00 19.62
N SER A 58 5.26 21.85 19.70
CA SER A 58 4.56 20.81 18.92
C SER A 58 4.57 21.10 17.42
N LYS A 59 4.48 22.36 16.97
CA LYS A 59 4.47 22.67 15.52
C LYS A 59 5.76 22.25 14.83
N THR A 60 6.90 22.62 15.40
CA THR A 60 8.22 22.23 14.87
C THR A 60 8.43 20.71 14.97
N LEU A 61 7.95 20.07 16.04
CA LEU A 61 8.01 18.62 16.18
C LEU A 61 7.15 17.92 15.13
N PHE A 62 5.89 18.31 14.95
CA PHE A 62 5.02 17.75 13.92
C PHE A 62 5.60 17.96 12.53
N TYR A 63 6.13 19.14 12.24
CA TYR A 63 6.83 19.40 10.98
C TYR A 63 7.98 18.41 10.72
N ARG A 64 8.85 18.20 11.72
CA ARG A 64 9.96 17.24 11.63
C ARG A 64 9.46 15.80 11.50
N LEU A 65 8.38 15.44 12.18
CA LEU A 65 7.76 14.12 12.10
C LEU A 65 7.21 13.84 10.70
N GLU A 66 6.54 14.81 10.05
CA GLU A 66 6.00 14.62 8.70
C GLU A 66 7.14 14.46 7.67
N ILE A 67 8.24 15.22 7.81
CA ILE A 67 9.43 15.03 6.96
C ILE A 67 10.08 13.66 7.20
N LEU A 68 10.28 13.27 8.46
CA LEU A 68 10.89 11.99 8.81
C LEU A 68 10.04 10.81 8.31
N GLU A 69 8.73 10.95 8.37
CA GLU A 69 7.78 9.98 7.83
C GLU A 69 7.93 9.87 6.32
N GLY A 70 7.94 11.01 5.60
CA GLY A 70 8.17 11.03 4.16
C GLY A 70 9.51 10.37 3.77
N ILE A 71 10.59 10.65 4.50
CA ILE A 71 11.90 10.02 4.29
C ILE A 71 11.83 8.51 4.52
N THR A 72 11.15 8.09 5.58
CA THR A 72 10.99 6.67 5.91
C THR A 72 10.20 5.95 4.83
N ILE A 73 9.09 6.53 4.35
CA ILE A 73 8.27 5.99 3.25
C ILE A 73 9.10 5.87 1.97
N VAL A 74 9.84 6.90 1.58
CA VAL A 74 10.71 6.86 0.38
C VAL A 74 11.78 5.78 0.53
N GLY A 75 12.46 5.70 1.68
CA GLY A 75 13.49 4.69 1.92
C GLY A 75 12.94 3.26 1.84
N MET A 76 11.77 3.02 2.44
CA MET A 76 11.09 1.72 2.37
C MET A 76 10.64 1.38 0.95
N ALA A 77 10.07 2.35 0.23
CA ALA A 77 9.64 2.18 -1.15
C ALA A 77 10.83 1.83 -2.08
N LEU A 78 11.95 2.55 -1.97
CA LEU A 78 13.16 2.27 -2.74
C LEU A 78 13.73 0.89 -2.42
N THR A 79 13.76 0.52 -1.13
CA THR A 79 14.22 -0.80 -0.71
C THR A 79 13.31 -1.91 -1.24
N GLY A 80 11.99 -1.74 -1.17
CA GLY A 80 11.01 -2.69 -1.71
C GLY A 80 11.11 -2.84 -3.23
N MET A 81 11.19 -1.73 -3.97
CA MET A 81 11.41 -1.73 -5.41
C MET A 81 12.71 -2.45 -5.78
N ALA A 82 13.80 -2.18 -5.06
CA ALA A 82 15.08 -2.84 -5.31
C ALA A 82 15.02 -4.35 -4.98
N GLY A 83 14.34 -4.72 -3.88
CA GLY A 83 14.14 -6.11 -3.49
C GLY A 83 13.31 -6.91 -4.48
N GLU A 84 12.28 -6.31 -5.07
CA GLU A 84 11.47 -6.99 -6.10
C GLU A 84 12.21 -7.12 -7.44
N GLN A 85 13.12 -6.20 -7.77
CA GLN A 85 13.78 -6.16 -9.09
C GLN A 85 15.15 -6.84 -9.12
N PHE A 86 15.95 -6.73 -8.06
CA PHE A 86 17.38 -7.04 -8.07
C PHE A 86 17.81 -8.17 -7.14
N ILE A 87 16.87 -8.88 -6.51
CA ILE A 87 17.21 -10.16 -5.85
C ILE A 87 17.78 -11.16 -6.87
N PRO A 88 18.61 -12.14 -6.45
CA PRO A 88 19.08 -13.20 -7.33
C PRO A 88 17.90 -13.91 -8.00
N GLY A 89 17.87 -13.87 -9.34
CA GLY A 89 16.76 -14.42 -10.13
C GLY A 89 15.55 -13.51 -10.27
N GLY A 90 15.63 -12.24 -9.86
CA GLY A 90 14.59 -11.23 -10.08
C GLY A 90 14.48 -10.79 -11.55
N PRO A 91 13.47 -9.98 -11.89
CA PRO A 91 13.18 -9.58 -13.27
C PRO A 91 14.18 -8.56 -13.84
N HIS A 92 15.00 -7.90 -13.02
CA HIS A 92 16.05 -6.96 -13.44
C HIS A 92 15.53 -5.91 -14.45
N LEU A 93 14.39 -5.29 -14.14
CA LEU A 93 13.69 -4.29 -14.97
C LEU A 93 13.15 -4.82 -16.31
N MET A 94 13.20 -6.13 -16.54
CA MET A 94 12.58 -6.77 -17.70
C MET A 94 11.16 -7.20 -17.37
N LEU A 95 10.16 -6.40 -17.80
CA LEU A 95 8.75 -6.64 -17.52
C LEU A 95 8.15 -7.83 -18.29
N TYR A 96 8.55 -7.98 -19.55
CA TYR A 96 7.98 -8.97 -20.46
C TYR A 96 9.08 -9.73 -21.19
N ASP A 97 8.96 -11.07 -21.20
CA ASP A 97 9.84 -11.92 -21.99
C ASP A 97 9.25 -12.10 -23.38
N TYR A 98 9.72 -11.29 -24.33
CA TYR A 98 9.31 -11.39 -25.74
C TYR A 98 9.76 -12.69 -26.41
N LYS A 99 10.75 -13.41 -25.88
CA LYS A 99 11.19 -14.70 -26.44
C LYS A 99 10.24 -15.82 -26.03
N GLN A 100 9.74 -15.77 -24.79
CA GLN A 100 8.87 -16.81 -24.24
C GLN A 100 7.38 -16.43 -24.27
N GLY A 101 7.03 -15.19 -24.60
CA GLY A 101 5.66 -14.72 -24.76
C GLY A 101 4.87 -14.58 -23.46
N HIS A 102 5.54 -14.41 -22.32
CA HIS A 102 4.88 -14.26 -21.02
C HIS A 102 5.45 -13.13 -20.18
N TRP A 103 4.66 -12.70 -19.19
CA TRP A 103 5.09 -11.72 -18.20
C TRP A 103 6.20 -12.29 -17.32
N ASN A 104 7.23 -11.48 -17.05
CA ASN A 104 8.33 -11.87 -16.20
C ASN A 104 8.03 -11.47 -14.75
N GLN A 105 7.67 -12.45 -13.93
CA GLN A 105 7.36 -12.27 -12.50
C GLN A 105 6.36 -11.13 -12.25
N LEU A 106 5.20 -11.19 -12.92
CA LEU A 106 4.16 -10.15 -12.86
C LEU A 106 3.77 -9.75 -11.43
N LEU A 107 3.78 -10.69 -10.49
CA LEU A 107 3.50 -10.41 -9.08
C LEU A 107 4.49 -9.42 -8.46
N GLY A 108 5.79 -9.55 -8.77
CA GLY A 108 6.80 -8.60 -8.31
C GLY A 108 6.58 -7.20 -8.90
N TRP A 109 6.04 -7.11 -10.12
CA TRP A 109 5.65 -5.83 -10.73
C TRP A 109 4.42 -5.19 -10.09
N HIS A 110 3.48 -5.99 -9.57
CA HIS A 110 2.38 -5.47 -8.75
C HIS A 110 2.92 -4.82 -7.47
N HIS A 111 3.83 -5.48 -6.76
CA HIS A 111 4.46 -4.91 -5.56
C HIS A 111 5.34 -3.70 -5.89
N PHE A 112 6.12 -3.76 -6.98
CA PHE A 112 6.93 -2.63 -7.45
C PHE A 112 6.06 -1.38 -7.69
N THR A 113 4.92 -1.56 -8.36
CA THR A 113 3.98 -0.46 -8.64
C THR A 113 3.38 0.11 -7.36
N MET A 114 2.98 -0.75 -6.42
CA MET A 114 2.50 -0.31 -5.10
C MET A 114 3.58 0.52 -4.38
N TYR A 115 4.82 0.02 -4.28
CA TYR A 115 5.94 0.74 -3.67
C TYR A 115 6.21 2.08 -4.35
N PHE A 116 6.14 2.14 -5.68
CA PHE A 116 6.36 3.36 -6.44
C PHE A 116 5.35 4.46 -6.04
N PHE A 117 4.06 4.15 -5.99
CA PHE A 117 3.04 5.15 -5.65
C PHE A 117 3.08 5.58 -4.18
N PHE A 118 3.38 4.67 -3.25
CA PHE A 118 3.66 5.06 -1.86
C PHE A 118 4.94 5.89 -1.74
N GLY A 119 5.96 5.59 -2.55
CA GLY A 119 7.18 6.42 -2.65
C GLY A 119 6.86 7.85 -3.09
N LEU A 120 5.98 8.03 -4.08
CA LEU A 120 5.51 9.35 -4.50
C LEU A 120 4.75 10.10 -3.39
N LEU A 121 3.97 9.40 -2.55
CA LEU A 121 3.39 9.99 -1.35
C LEU A 121 4.48 10.50 -0.40
N GLY A 122 5.51 9.69 -0.11
CA GLY A 122 6.61 10.12 0.77
C GLY A 122 7.38 11.31 0.21
N VAL A 123 7.60 11.37 -1.10
CA VAL A 123 8.19 12.55 -1.78
C VAL A 123 7.28 13.77 -1.62
N ALA A 124 5.96 13.61 -1.83
CA ALA A 124 5.00 14.70 -1.68
C ALA A 124 4.97 15.23 -0.24
N ASP A 125 5.07 14.37 0.78
CA ASP A 125 5.19 14.79 2.18
C ASP A 125 6.43 15.66 2.38
N ILE A 126 7.61 15.19 1.95
CA ILE A 126 8.85 15.98 2.08
C ILE A 126 8.72 17.33 1.37
N LEU A 127 8.22 17.35 0.13
CA LEU A 127 8.12 18.56 -0.68
C LEU A 127 7.10 19.55 -0.11
N CYS A 128 5.92 19.11 0.34
CA CYS A 128 4.89 20.00 0.90
C CYS A 128 5.33 20.64 2.22
N PHE A 129 6.21 20.00 2.98
CA PHE A 129 6.77 20.57 4.18
C PHE A 129 8.06 21.38 3.91
N THR A 130 8.82 21.08 2.86
CA THR A 130 10.07 21.82 2.55
C THR A 130 9.83 23.06 1.68
N ILE A 131 8.87 22.99 0.75
CA ILE A 131 8.61 24.04 -0.25
C ILE A 131 7.32 24.78 0.13
N SER A 132 7.45 26.07 0.45
CA SER A 132 6.32 26.91 0.87
C SER A 132 5.26 27.13 -0.22
N SER A 133 5.61 26.97 -1.49
CA SER A 133 4.68 27.13 -2.62
C SER A 133 3.76 25.94 -2.85
N LEU A 134 4.03 24.79 -2.21
CA LEU A 134 3.20 23.59 -2.38
C LEU A 134 2.14 23.50 -1.28
N PRO A 135 0.87 23.29 -1.63
CA PRO A 135 -0.18 23.19 -0.64
C PRO A 135 -0.10 21.83 0.07
N VAL A 136 -0.26 21.83 1.40
CA VAL A 136 -0.32 20.61 2.22
C VAL A 136 -1.47 19.68 1.80
N SER A 137 -2.48 20.18 1.08
CA SER A 137 -3.55 19.36 0.53
C SER A 137 -3.06 18.36 -0.53
N LEU A 138 -1.93 18.63 -1.20
CA LEU A 138 -1.32 17.73 -2.18
C LEU A 138 -0.95 16.37 -1.56
N THR A 139 -0.53 16.33 -0.29
CA THR A 139 -0.21 15.06 0.38
C THR A 139 -1.44 14.16 0.51
N LYS A 140 -2.62 14.73 0.73
CA LYS A 140 -3.89 13.98 0.80
C LYS A 140 -4.31 13.45 -0.57
N LEU A 141 -4.11 14.24 -1.62
CA LEU A 141 -4.34 13.78 -2.99
C LEU A 141 -3.40 12.61 -3.34
N MET A 142 -2.13 12.71 -2.98
CA MET A 142 -1.15 11.65 -3.21
C MET A 142 -1.43 10.39 -2.41
N LEU A 143 -1.87 10.53 -1.14
CA LEU A 143 -2.31 9.42 -0.31
C LEU A 143 -3.52 8.71 -0.93
N SER A 144 -4.53 9.48 -1.35
CA SER A 144 -5.71 8.95 -2.03
C SER A 144 -5.32 8.18 -3.29
N ASN A 145 -4.45 8.76 -4.12
CA ASN A 145 -3.98 8.13 -5.34
C ASN A 145 -3.23 6.81 -5.06
N ALA A 146 -2.34 6.79 -4.06
CA ALA A 146 -1.63 5.58 -3.67
C ALA A 146 -2.59 4.47 -3.21
N LEU A 147 -3.59 4.81 -2.38
CA LEU A 147 -4.60 3.86 -1.91
C LEU A 147 -5.50 3.35 -3.04
N PHE A 148 -5.88 4.18 -4.01
CA PHE A 148 -6.67 3.71 -5.16
C PHE A 148 -5.89 2.76 -6.06
N VAL A 149 -4.61 3.05 -6.32
CA VAL A 149 -3.74 2.14 -7.08
C VAL A 149 -3.57 0.82 -6.31
N GLU A 150 -3.34 0.89 -5.01
CA GLU A 150 -3.23 -0.30 -4.15
C GLU A 150 -4.51 -1.15 -4.18
N ALA A 151 -5.69 -0.53 -4.02
CA ALA A 151 -6.97 -1.23 -4.11
C ALA A 151 -7.16 -1.91 -5.48
N PHE A 152 -6.78 -1.23 -6.57
CA PHE A 152 -6.86 -1.78 -7.91
C PHE A 152 -5.91 -2.98 -8.09
N ILE A 153 -4.68 -2.88 -7.60
CA ILE A 153 -3.70 -3.97 -7.68
C ILE A 153 -4.18 -5.18 -6.85
N PHE A 154 -4.63 -4.97 -5.62
CA PHE A 154 -5.12 -6.06 -4.75
C PHE A 154 -6.36 -6.74 -5.31
N TYR A 155 -7.28 -5.98 -5.92
CA TYR A 155 -8.44 -6.55 -6.60
C TYR A 155 -8.03 -7.54 -7.70
N ASN A 156 -6.95 -7.25 -8.42
CA ASN A 156 -6.42 -8.12 -9.48
C ASN A 156 -5.41 -9.17 -8.98
N HIS A 157 -5.05 -9.17 -7.69
CA HIS A 157 -3.97 -9.97 -7.10
C HIS A 157 -4.37 -11.42 -6.76
N THR A 158 -5.66 -11.71 -6.56
CA THR A 158 -6.12 -12.95 -5.90
C THR A 158 -6.43 -14.12 -6.84
N HIS A 159 -6.10 -14.02 -8.13
CA HIS A 159 -6.41 -15.05 -9.12
C HIS A 159 -5.81 -16.42 -8.72
N GLY A 160 -6.65 -17.47 -8.68
CA GLY A 160 -6.21 -18.85 -8.42
C GLY A 160 -5.96 -19.22 -6.95
N ARG A 161 -6.26 -18.33 -6.01
CA ARG A 161 -6.07 -18.57 -4.57
C ARG A 161 -7.29 -19.21 -3.90
N GLU A 162 -7.12 -19.66 -2.67
CA GLU A 162 -8.22 -20.20 -1.86
C GLU A 162 -9.29 -19.14 -1.54
N MET A 163 -10.54 -19.59 -1.34
CA MET A 163 -11.69 -18.72 -1.07
C MET A 163 -11.50 -17.83 0.16
N LEU A 164 -10.87 -18.37 1.22
CA LEU A 164 -10.57 -17.59 2.42
C LEU A 164 -9.61 -16.45 2.12
N ASP A 165 -8.57 -16.73 1.32
CA ASP A 165 -7.56 -15.74 0.94
C ASP A 165 -8.18 -14.64 0.07
N ILE A 166 -9.04 -15.03 -0.88
CA ILE A 166 -9.82 -14.10 -1.70
C ILE A 166 -10.70 -13.20 -0.81
N PHE A 167 -11.42 -13.77 0.14
CA PHE A 167 -12.34 -13.00 0.99
C PHE A 167 -11.59 -11.96 1.86
N VAL A 168 -10.47 -12.36 2.48
CA VAL A 168 -9.65 -11.44 3.28
C VAL A 168 -9.09 -10.30 2.43
N HIS A 169 -8.61 -10.62 1.22
CA HIS A 169 -8.12 -9.59 0.29
C HIS A 169 -9.24 -8.67 -0.21
N GLN A 170 -10.45 -9.18 -0.47
CA GLN A 170 -11.59 -8.36 -0.85
C GLN A 170 -12.01 -7.40 0.26
N LEU A 171 -11.96 -7.84 1.52
CA LEU A 171 -12.20 -6.95 2.65
C LEU A 171 -11.13 -5.85 2.74
N LEU A 172 -9.86 -6.21 2.50
CA LEU A 172 -8.77 -5.23 2.44
C LEU A 172 -8.99 -4.22 1.31
N VAL A 173 -9.35 -4.67 0.10
CA VAL A 173 -9.67 -3.80 -1.05
C VAL A 173 -10.77 -2.81 -0.68
N LEU A 174 -11.84 -3.26 -0.03
CA LEU A 174 -12.94 -2.39 0.40
C LEU A 174 -12.46 -1.30 1.36
N VAL A 175 -11.69 -1.67 2.39
CA VAL A 175 -11.19 -0.72 3.40
C VAL A 175 -10.21 0.27 2.79
N VAL A 176 -9.28 -0.19 1.94
CA VAL A 176 -8.30 0.66 1.25
C VAL A 176 -9.02 1.64 0.32
N PHE A 177 -9.99 1.17 -0.46
CA PHE A 177 -10.78 2.02 -1.37
C PHE A 177 -11.55 3.10 -0.61
N LEU A 178 -12.26 2.74 0.46
CA LEU A 178 -13.00 3.71 1.27
C LEU A 178 -12.07 4.72 1.94
N THR A 179 -10.90 4.28 2.40
CA THR A 179 -9.87 5.17 2.97
C THR A 179 -9.35 6.15 1.91
N GLY A 180 -9.07 5.67 0.70
CA GLY A 180 -8.67 6.49 -0.44
C GLY A 180 -9.74 7.53 -0.81
N LEU A 181 -11.02 7.14 -0.76
CA LEU A 181 -12.15 8.02 -1.00
C LEU A 181 -12.26 9.12 0.07
N VAL A 182 -12.12 8.76 1.36
CA VAL A 182 -12.14 9.74 2.46
C VAL A 182 -10.98 10.74 2.31
N ALA A 183 -9.77 10.26 2.00
CA ALA A 183 -8.62 11.13 1.75
C ALA A 183 -8.85 12.08 0.56
N PHE A 184 -9.48 11.59 -0.52
CA PHE A 184 -9.85 12.40 -1.67
C PHE A 184 -10.88 13.48 -1.32
N LEU A 185 -11.93 13.12 -0.59
CA LEU A 185 -12.94 14.06 -0.13
C LEU A 185 -12.32 15.11 0.82
N GLU A 186 -11.40 14.70 1.69
CA GLU A 186 -10.68 15.63 2.56
C GLU A 186 -9.80 16.61 1.78
N PHE A 187 -9.18 16.14 0.68
CA PHE A 187 -8.48 17.02 -0.26
C PHE A 187 -9.44 18.05 -0.87
N LEU A 188 -10.61 17.64 -1.37
CA LEU A 188 -11.57 18.55 -2.00
C LEU A 188 -12.18 19.56 -1.02
N VAL A 189 -12.50 19.15 0.21
CA VAL A 189 -13.21 19.99 1.20
C VAL A 189 -12.28 20.94 1.94
N ARG A 190 -11.00 20.60 2.10
CA ARG A 190 -10.01 21.42 2.83
C ARG A 190 -9.04 22.17 1.91
N ASN A 191 -9.39 22.32 0.63
CA ASN A 191 -8.71 23.19 -0.32
C ASN A 191 -9.31 24.59 -0.34
#